data_AF-A0A4R5MBK6-F1
#
_entry.id   AF-A0A4R5MBK6-F1
#
_cell.length_a   1.000
_cell.length_b   1.000
_cell.length_c   1.000
_cell.angle_alpha   90.00
_cell.angle_beta   90.00
_cell.angle_gamma   90.00
#
_symmetry.space_group_name_H-M   'P 1'
#
loop_
_entity.id
_entity.type
_entity.pdbx_description
1 polymer ?
#
loop_
_entity_poly.entity_id
_entity_poly.type
_entity_poly.pdbx_seq_one_letter_code
_entity_poly.pdbx_strand_id
1 'polypeptide(L)'
;MKNALGRQAVIAAALAGLATAGIAHADDTVNCYGVAKAGHNDCASKTGVHDCAGEAKVDGDKGDFKAMPKGTCEKLGGTPEK
;
A
#
# COMPACT_ATOMS: atom_id res chain seq x y z
N MET A 1 -25.85 22.25 48.73
CA MET A 1 -27.05 22.71 47.99
C MET A 1 -27.31 21.71 46.88
N LYS A 2 -28.34 20.87 47.07
CA LYS A 2 -29.21 20.18 46.09
C LYS A 2 -28.54 19.63 44.81
N ASN A 3 -28.08 18.38 44.88
CA ASN A 3 -27.63 17.57 43.74
C ASN A 3 -28.81 17.25 42.81
N ALA A 4 -28.74 17.71 41.56
CA ALA A 4 -29.67 17.35 40.52
C ALA A 4 -29.42 15.90 40.09
N LEU A 5 -30.22 14.98 40.64
CA LEU A 5 -30.28 13.58 40.21
C LEU A 5 -31.14 13.50 38.94
N GLY A 6 -30.50 13.71 37.78
CA GLY A 6 -31.12 13.69 36.46
C GLY A 6 -30.67 12.49 35.62
N ARG A 7 -31.51 11.45 35.62
CA ARG A 7 -31.72 10.41 34.59
C ARG A 7 -30.80 10.47 33.35
N GLN A 8 -29.82 9.58 33.26
CA GLN A 8 -29.39 8.92 32.01
C GLN A 8 -28.64 7.65 32.46
N ALA A 9 -29.32 6.50 32.49
CA ALA A 9 -29.28 5.54 31.39
C ALA A 9 -27.86 5.03 31.12
N VAL A 10 -27.63 3.83 31.65
CA VAL A 10 -26.53 2.88 31.43
C VAL A 10 -26.05 2.92 29.96
N ILE A 11 -24.75 3.17 29.74
CA ILE A 11 -24.08 2.68 28.53
C ILE A 11 -22.99 1.73 28.98
N ALA A 12 -23.21 0.49 28.57
CA ALA A 12 -22.45 -0.69 28.89
C ALA A 12 -21.11 -0.74 28.14
N ALA A 13 -20.20 -1.49 28.76
CA ALA A 13 -19.24 -2.38 28.12
C ALA A 13 -18.13 -1.78 27.23
N ALA A 14 -16.95 -1.69 27.85
CA ALA A 14 -15.71 -2.33 27.40
C ALA A 14 -15.30 -2.15 25.92
N LEU A 15 -14.51 -1.11 25.66
CA LEU A 15 -13.59 -1.08 24.52
C LEU A 15 -12.29 -1.80 24.88
N ALA A 16 -12.37 -3.12 25.11
CA ALA A 16 -11.20 -3.99 25.23
C ALA A 16 -11.15 -4.89 24.01
N GLY A 17 -10.42 -4.49 22.98
CA GLY A 17 -10.24 -5.33 21.79
C GLY A 17 -9.88 -4.57 20.52
N LEU A 18 -8.77 -3.83 20.52
CA LEU A 18 -8.00 -3.65 19.29
C LEU A 18 -6.73 -4.47 19.43
N ALA A 19 -6.92 -5.79 19.39
CA ALA A 19 -5.83 -6.74 19.31
C ALA A 19 -5.18 -6.63 17.92
N THR A 20 -3.84 -6.58 17.97
CA THR A 20 -2.89 -6.87 16.89
C THR A 20 -3.02 -6.02 15.64
N ALA A 21 -2.34 -4.87 15.63
CA ALA A 21 -1.64 -4.47 14.43
C ALA A 21 -0.76 -5.67 14.05
N GLY A 22 -1.14 -6.38 12.99
CA GLY A 22 -0.32 -7.47 12.45
C GLY A 22 1.09 -6.91 12.28
N ILE A 23 2.06 -7.62 12.84
CA ILE A 23 3.46 -7.47 12.45
C ILE A 23 3.49 -7.55 10.93
N ALA A 24 3.66 -6.40 10.27
CA ALA A 24 3.99 -6.38 8.86
C ALA A 24 5.32 -7.12 8.77
N HIS A 25 5.28 -8.40 8.39
CA HIS A 25 6.46 -9.06 7.89
C HIS A 25 6.98 -8.13 6.79
N ALA A 26 8.26 -7.76 6.87
CA ALA A 26 8.95 -7.16 5.74
C ALA A 26 8.97 -8.23 4.65
N ASP A 27 7.86 -8.35 3.94
CA ASP A 27 7.79 -9.11 2.70
C ASP A 27 8.87 -8.51 1.83
N ASP A 28 9.77 -9.37 1.34
CA ASP A 28 10.78 -8.93 0.38
C ASP A 28 10.06 -8.20 -0.75
N THR A 29 10.33 -6.91 -0.91
CA THR A 29 9.75 -6.11 -1.98
C THR A 29 10.58 -6.29 -3.24
N VAL A 30 9.92 -6.36 -4.39
CA VAL A 30 10.57 -6.38 -5.71
C VAL A 30 10.06 -5.23 -6.56
N ASN A 31 10.93 -4.65 -7.37
CA ASN A 31 10.51 -3.77 -8.45
C ASN A 31 9.83 -4.62 -9.53
N CYS A 32 8.52 -4.46 -9.71
CA CYS A 32 7.76 -5.19 -10.70
C CYS A 32 7.55 -4.34 -11.95
N TYR A 33 8.16 -4.74 -13.05
CA TYR A 33 8.10 -4.04 -14.32
C TYR A 33 6.89 -4.44 -15.17
N GLY A 34 6.39 -3.50 -15.98
CA GLY A 34 5.31 -3.77 -16.94
C GLY A 34 3.90 -3.78 -16.33
N VAL A 35 3.75 -3.35 -15.07
CA VAL A 35 2.45 -3.31 -14.36
C VAL A 35 2.05 -1.91 -13.91
N ALA A 36 2.97 -0.94 -13.99
CA ALA A 36 2.68 0.44 -13.66
C ALA A 36 1.71 1.04 -14.68
N LYS A 37 0.70 1.77 -14.20
CA LYS A 37 -0.15 2.59 -15.07
C LYS A 37 0.56 3.90 -15.41
N ALA A 38 0.11 4.57 -16.47
CA ALA A 38 0.55 5.92 -16.80
C ALA A 38 0.41 6.83 -15.57
N GLY A 39 1.44 7.59 -15.24
CA GLY A 39 1.48 8.47 -14.07
C GLY A 39 1.59 7.76 -12.71
N HIS A 40 1.81 6.44 -12.68
CA HIS A 40 1.72 5.64 -11.45
C HIS A 40 2.88 4.66 -11.24
N ASN A 41 4.01 4.86 -11.93
CA ASN A 41 5.26 4.18 -11.62
C ASN A 41 5.92 4.72 -10.34
N ASP A 42 6.72 3.88 -9.70
CA ASP A 42 7.64 4.31 -8.66
C ASP A 42 8.93 4.91 -9.26
N CYS A 43 9.78 5.49 -8.42
CA CYS A 43 10.93 6.29 -8.83
C CYS A 43 11.92 5.49 -9.70
N ALA A 44 12.44 6.11 -10.77
CA ALA A 44 13.28 5.52 -11.82
C ALA A 44 12.59 4.59 -12.84
N SER A 45 13.17 4.53 -14.04
CA SER A 45 12.84 3.58 -15.10
C SER A 45 14.07 2.75 -15.45
N LYS A 46 13.89 1.49 -15.85
CA LYS A 46 14.98 0.58 -16.25
C LYS A 46 15.81 1.13 -17.41
N THR A 47 15.19 1.94 -18.26
CA THR A 47 15.81 2.53 -19.46
C THR A 47 16.36 3.93 -19.23
N GLY A 48 16.15 4.51 -18.04
CA GLY A 48 16.60 5.89 -17.71
C GLY A 48 15.88 6.98 -18.50
N VAL A 49 14.68 6.70 -19.02
CA VAL A 49 13.88 7.68 -19.79
C VAL A 49 13.22 8.72 -18.88
N HIS A 50 13.11 8.40 -17.59
CA HIS A 50 12.80 9.33 -16.50
C HIS A 50 13.30 8.78 -15.17
N ASP A 51 13.53 9.70 -14.23
CA ASP A 51 14.07 9.39 -12.92
C ASP A 51 13.04 9.54 -11.79
N CYS A 52 11.90 10.20 -12.03
CA CYS A 52 10.91 10.48 -10.99
C CYS A 52 9.72 9.51 -11.02
N ALA A 53 9.05 9.39 -9.86
CA ALA A 53 7.78 8.68 -9.74
C ALA A 53 6.68 9.43 -10.51
N GLY A 54 5.75 8.68 -11.12
CA GLY A 54 4.62 9.24 -11.86
C GLY A 54 4.96 9.83 -13.23
N GLU A 55 6.12 9.50 -13.80
CA GLU A 55 6.55 9.93 -15.14
C GLU A 55 6.20 8.92 -16.25
N ALA A 56 5.68 7.75 -15.88
CA ALA A 56 5.22 6.73 -16.82
C ALA A 56 4.23 7.32 -17.82
N LYS A 57 4.56 7.25 -19.10
CA LYS A 57 3.75 7.86 -20.17
C LYS A 57 2.60 6.98 -20.63
N VAL A 58 2.72 5.68 -20.45
CA VAL A 58 1.77 4.67 -20.92
C VAL A 58 1.53 3.61 -19.85
N ASP A 59 0.40 2.94 -19.96
CA ASP A 59 0.11 1.78 -19.10
C ASP A 59 0.99 0.59 -19.48
N GLY A 60 1.57 -0.06 -18.48
CA GLY A 60 2.30 -1.31 -18.63
C GLY A 60 3.65 -1.17 -19.34
N ASP A 61 4.28 0.00 -19.29
CA ASP A 61 5.63 0.15 -19.84
C ASP A 61 6.61 -0.81 -19.16
N LYS A 62 7.42 -1.50 -19.97
CA LYS A 62 8.36 -2.53 -19.48
C LYS A 62 9.59 -1.93 -18.79
N GLY A 63 9.84 -0.64 -19.01
CA GLY A 63 10.85 0.15 -18.31
C GLY A 63 10.35 0.68 -16.97
N ASP A 64 9.04 0.77 -16.78
CA ASP A 64 8.43 1.31 -15.56
C ASP A 64 8.06 0.21 -14.58
N PHE A 65 8.31 0.48 -13.31
CA PHE A 65 8.01 -0.47 -12.25
C PHE A 65 7.11 0.09 -11.17
N LYS A 66 6.55 -0.84 -10.42
CA LYS A 66 5.96 -0.58 -9.11
C LYS A 66 6.53 -1.55 -8.09
N ALA A 67 6.94 -1.05 -6.93
CA ALA A 67 7.42 -1.86 -5.83
C ALA A 67 6.25 -2.60 -5.19
N MET A 68 6.41 -3.90 -4.99
CA MET A 68 5.36 -4.75 -4.42
C MET A 68 5.94 -5.99 -3.73
N PRO A 69 5.17 -6.68 -2.88
CA PRO A 69 5.62 -7.92 -2.26
C PRO A 69 6.00 -8.99 -3.30
N LYS A 70 7.05 -9.77 -3.02
CA LYS A 70 7.43 -10.95 -3.81
C LYS A 70 6.23 -11.85 -4.10
N GLY A 71 6.21 -12.46 -5.27
CA GLY A 71 5.11 -13.30 -5.73
C GLY A 71 3.84 -12.54 -6.16
N THR A 72 3.72 -11.23 -5.90
CA THR A 72 2.61 -10.41 -6.43
C THR A 72 2.85 -10.05 -7.89
N CYS A 73 4.10 -9.75 -8.26
CA CYS A 73 4.45 -9.31 -9.60
C CYS A 73 4.01 -10.31 -10.69
N GLU A 74 4.32 -11.59 -10.47
CA GLU A 74 3.98 -12.66 -11.42
C GLU A 74 2.46 -12.89 -11.50
N LYS A 75 1.72 -12.72 -10.40
CA LYS A 75 0.25 -12.81 -10.37
C LYS A 75 -0.41 -11.70 -11.20
N LEU A 76 0.25 -10.54 -11.31
CA LEU A 76 -0.18 -9.43 -12.15
C LEU A 76 0.30 -9.55 -13.60
N GLY A 77 1.04 -10.60 -13.95
CA GLY A 77 1.65 -10.77 -15.27
C GLY A 77 2.87 -9.88 -15.52
N GLY A 78 3.41 -9.25 -14.47
CA GLY A 78 4.59 -8.41 -14.53
C GLY A 78 5.90 -9.21 -14.51
N THR A 79 7.01 -8.51 -14.68
CA THR A 79 8.35 -9.08 -14.58
C THR A 79 9.07 -8.52 -13.35
N PRO A 80 9.36 -9.34 -12.32
CA PRO A 80 10.12 -8.85 -11.18
C PRO A 80 11.57 -8.58 -11.60
N GLU A 81 12.20 -7.59 -10.97
CA GLU A 81 13.64 -7.46 -11.01
C GLU A 81 14.29 -8.72 -10.44
N LYS A 82 15.44 -9.10 -11.02
CA LYS A 82 16.15 -10.31 -10.62
C LYS A 82 17.08 -10.01 -9.45
#